data_AF-A0A7X6YF22-F1
#
_entry.id   AF-A0A7X6YF22-F1
#
_cell.length_a   1.000
_cell.length_b   1.000
_cell.length_c   1.000
_cell.angle_alpha   90.00
_cell.angle_beta   90.00
_cell.angle_gamma   90.00
#
_symmetry.space_group_name_H-M   'P 1'
#
loop_
_entity.id
_entity.type
_entity.pdbx_description
1 polymer ?
#
loop_
_entity_poly.entity_id
_entity_poly.type
_entity_poly.pdbx_seq_one_letter_code
_entity_poly.pdbx_strand_id
1 'polypeptide(L)'
;MHRHAFKMTLKPGVLAEYKRRHDEIWPELSQALSAAGISDYSIFLDEESLTLFAVQKLSETNTAAWLPQTEIMQKWWAYMAPLMEVNP
;
A
#
# COMPACT_ATOMS: atom_id res chain seq x y z
N MET A 1 -6.25 -12.62 -14.65
CA MET A 1 -5.94 -11.57 -13.67
C MET A 1 -7.23 -11.12 -13.02
N HIS A 2 -7.23 -10.90 -11.71
CA HIS A 2 -8.40 -10.36 -11.01
C HIS A 2 -8.05 -9.01 -10.36
N ARG A 3 -9.07 -8.15 -10.20
CA ARG A 3 -8.93 -6.87 -9.51
C ARG A 3 -9.18 -7.08 -8.03
N HIS A 4 -8.30 -6.55 -7.20
CA HIS A 4 -8.45 -6.52 -5.75
C HIS A 4 -8.52 -5.07 -5.31
N ALA A 5 -9.55 -4.72 -4.54
CA ALA A 5 -9.74 -3.38 -4.01
C ALA A 5 -9.94 -3.46 -2.50
N PHE A 6 -9.37 -2.50 -1.78
CA PHE A 6 -9.44 -2.43 -0.33
C PHE A 6 -9.37 -0.98 0.15
N LYS A 7 -9.79 -0.76 1.40
CA LYS A 7 -9.77 0.54 2.04
C LYS A 7 -8.80 0.59 3.20
N MET A 8 -8.20 1.75 3.41
CA MET A 8 -7.40 2.11 4.57
C MET A 8 -7.83 3.50 5.05
N THR A 9 -7.36 3.92 6.22
CA THR A 9 -7.69 5.24 6.77
C THR A 9 -6.41 6.03 7.02
N LEU A 10 -6.36 7.25 6.49
CA LEU A 10 -5.29 8.20 6.73
C LEU A 10 -5.59 9.03 7.98
N LYS A 11 -4.56 9.39 8.75
CA LYS A 11 -4.72 10.31 9.87
C LYS A 11 -4.94 11.76 9.38
N PRO A 12 -5.56 12.63 10.18
CA PRO A 12 -5.70 14.04 9.82
C PRO A 12 -4.35 14.75 9.69
N GLY A 13 -4.22 15.62 8.68
CA GLY A 13 -3.07 16.54 8.54
C GLY A 13 -1.78 15.93 7.99
N VAL A 14 -1.75 14.65 7.61
CA VAL A 14 -0.53 13.96 7.15
C VAL A 14 -0.49 13.67 5.64
N LEU A 15 -1.43 14.20 4.85
CA LEU A 15 -1.54 13.94 3.41
C LEU A 15 -0.25 14.26 2.64
N ALA A 16 0.36 15.42 2.90
CA ALA A 16 1.57 15.82 2.21
C ALA A 16 2.72 14.82 2.42
N GLU A 17 2.89 14.35 3.66
CA GLU A 17 3.91 13.36 4.00
C GLU A 17 3.56 11.97 3.44
N TYR A 18 2.28 11.59 3.45
CA TYR A 18 1.81 10.35 2.83
C TYR A 18 2.16 10.32 1.33
N LYS A 19 1.87 11.42 0.62
CA LYS A 19 2.18 11.55 -0.81
C LYS A 19 3.69 11.52 -1.04
N ARG A 20 4.47 12.29 -0.28
CA ARG A 20 5.94 12.32 -0.40
C ARG A 20 6.55 10.93 -0.27
N ARG A 21 6.09 10.14 0.70
CA ARG A 21 6.58 8.76 0.89
C ARG A 21 6.25 7.85 -0.29
N HIS A 22 5.06 7.97 -0.86
CA HIS A 22 4.66 7.17 -2.03
C HIS A 22 5.38 7.63 -3.31
N ASP A 23 5.64 8.92 -3.47
CA ASP A 23 6.46 9.45 -4.57
C ASP A 23 7.91 8.92 -4.47
N GLU A 24 8.42 8.75 -3.24
CA GLU A 24 9.76 8.21 -2.93
C GLU A 24 9.72 6.72 -2.55
N ILE A 25 8.79 5.95 -3.11
CA ILE A 25 8.64 4.53 -2.79
C ILE A 25 9.95 3.76 -3.03
N TRP A 26 10.32 2.90 -2.08
CA TRP A 26 11.57 2.16 -2.16
C TRP A 26 11.57 1.21 -3.37
N PRO A 27 12.62 1.23 -4.22
CA PRO A 27 12.69 0.36 -5.40
C PRO A 27 12.52 -1.13 -5.06
N GLU A 28 13.07 -1.57 -3.92
CA GLU A 28 12.99 -2.95 -3.44
C GLU A 28 11.56 -3.34 -3.05
N LEU A 29 10.77 -2.39 -2.51
CA LEU A 29 9.36 -2.61 -2.22
C LEU A 29 8.55 -2.77 -3.51
N SER A 30 8.78 -1.89 -4.48
CA SER A 30 8.11 -1.97 -5.80
C SER A 30 8.45 -3.29 -6.52
N GLN A 31 9.71 -3.72 -6.42
CA GLN A 31 10.15 -5.02 -6.93
C GLN A 31 9.46 -6.18 -6.21
N ALA A 32 9.36 -6.13 -4.88
CA ALA A 32 8.67 -7.17 -4.10
C ALA A 32 7.18 -7.29 -4.46
N LEU A 33 6.48 -6.15 -4.63
CA LEU A 33 5.08 -6.13 -5.07
C LEU A 33 4.94 -6.74 -6.47
N SER A 34 5.80 -6.33 -7.40
CA SER A 34 5.79 -6.85 -8.78
C SER A 34 6.10 -8.34 -8.84
N ALA A 35 7.10 -8.81 -8.09
CA ALA A 35 7.46 -10.22 -7.98
C ALA A 35 6.34 -11.06 -7.35
N ALA A 36 5.52 -10.46 -6.47
CA ALA A 36 4.35 -11.11 -5.90
C ALA A 36 3.15 -11.17 -6.87
N GLY A 37 3.28 -10.64 -8.09
CA GLY A 37 2.23 -10.66 -9.11
C GLY A 37 1.23 -9.50 -9.01
N ILE A 38 1.59 -8.42 -8.31
CA ILE A 38 0.81 -7.18 -8.22
C ILE A 38 1.18 -6.26 -9.38
N SER A 39 0.18 -5.67 -10.04
CA SER A 39 0.35 -4.67 -11.10
C SER A 39 -0.80 -3.66 -11.08
N ASP A 40 -0.65 -2.55 -11.79
CA ASP A 40 -1.64 -1.46 -11.87
C ASP A 40 -2.19 -1.05 -10.50
N TYR A 41 -1.28 -0.90 -9.52
CA TYR A 41 -1.62 -0.54 -8.15
C TYR A 41 -1.75 0.98 -8.03
N SER A 42 -2.96 1.46 -7.75
CA SER A 42 -3.28 2.87 -7.51
C SER A 42 -3.99 3.05 -6.17
N ILE A 43 -3.74 4.19 -5.52
CA ILE A 43 -4.39 4.58 -4.27
C ILE A 43 -4.99 5.97 -4.46
N PHE A 44 -6.26 6.11 -4.13
CA PHE A 44 -7.03 7.35 -4.21
C PHE A 44 -7.44 7.78 -2.80
N LEU A 45 -7.47 9.09 -2.54
CA LEU A 45 -7.93 9.64 -1.27
C LEU A 45 -9.31 10.27 -1.46
N ASP A 46 -10.22 9.96 -0.54
CA ASP A 46 -11.39 10.78 -0.23
C ASP A 46 -11.02 11.74 0.90
N GLU A 47 -10.91 13.03 0.59
CA GLU A 47 -10.47 14.06 1.55
C GLU A 47 -11.49 14.31 2.67
N GLU A 48 -12.78 14.06 2.43
CA GLU A 48 -13.82 14.29 3.44
C GLU A 48 -13.76 13.26 4.57
N SER A 49 -13.57 11.98 4.21
CA SER A 49 -13.54 10.87 5.17
C SER A 49 -12.13 10.41 5.56
N LEU A 50 -11.09 10.95 4.89
CA LEU A 50 -9.72 10.46 4.94
C LEU A 50 -9.57 8.97 4.58
N THR A 51 -10.52 8.43 3.81
CA THR A 51 -10.46 7.05 3.32
C THR A 51 -9.53 6.96 2.12
N LEU A 52 -8.56 6.05 2.21
CA LEU A 52 -7.72 5.65 1.09
C LEU A 52 -8.35 4.44 0.40
N PHE A 53 -8.67 4.58 -0.88
CA PHE A 53 -9.18 3.52 -1.74
C PHE A 53 -8.04 2.99 -2.62
N ALA A 54 -7.60 1.77 -2.32
CA ALA A 54 -6.56 1.08 -3.07
C ALA A 54 -7.19 0.10 -4.07
N VAL A 55 -6.67 0.08 -5.30
CA VAL A 55 -7.03 -0.90 -6.33
C VAL A 55 -5.77 -1.43 -7.00
N GLN A 56 -5.70 -2.75 -7.18
CA GLN A 56 -4.57 -3.42 -7.83
C GLN A 56 -5.05 -4.61 -8.67
N LYS A 57 -4.24 -5.02 -9.64
CA LYS A 57 -4.42 -6.27 -10.39
C LYS A 57 -3.51 -7.35 -9.82
N LEU A 58 -4.07 -8.54 -9.66
CA LEU A 58 -3.36 -9.75 -9.23
C LEU A 58 -3.32 -10.76 -10.38
N SER A 59 -2.14 -11.33 -10.63
CA SER A 59 -2.00 -12.50 -11.52
C SER A 59 -2.70 -13.73 -10.95
N GLU A 60 -3.01 -14.71 -11.80
CA GLU A 60 -3.62 -15.98 -11.36
C GLU A 60 -2.72 -16.74 -10.38
N THR A 61 -1.40 -16.68 -10.59
CA THR A 61 -0.38 -17.33 -9.75
C THR A 61 0.29 -16.35 -8.78
N ASN A 62 -0.42 -15.30 -8.36
CA ASN A 62 0.14 -14.30 -7.45
C ASN A 62 0.49 -14.91 -6.07
N THR A 63 1.45 -14.31 -5.39
CA THR A 63 1.88 -14.69 -4.03
C THR A 63 1.66 -13.56 -3.03
N ALA A 64 0.73 -12.65 -3.31
CA ALA A 64 0.48 -11.45 -2.50
C ALA A 64 0.16 -11.75 -1.03
N ALA A 65 -0.44 -12.91 -0.74
CA ALA A 65 -0.70 -13.38 0.63
C ALA A 65 0.57 -13.57 1.48
N TRP A 66 1.74 -13.73 0.86
CA TRP A 66 3.03 -13.91 1.54
C TRP A 66 3.77 -12.60 1.82
N LEU A 67 3.41 -11.50 1.14
CA LEU A 67 4.03 -10.19 1.35
C LEU A 67 4.07 -9.74 2.83
N PRO A 68 3.02 -9.94 3.66
CA PRO A 68 3.04 -9.58 5.08
C PRO A 68 4.19 -10.21 5.89
N GLN A 69 4.74 -11.33 5.42
CA GLN A 69 5.81 -12.07 6.09
C GLN A 69 7.21 -11.59 5.65
N THR A 70 7.29 -10.75 4.61
CA THR A 70 8.57 -10.24 4.10
C THR A 70 9.07 -9.07 4.94
N GLU A 71 10.38 -9.01 5.18
CA GLU A 71 11.00 -7.95 5.97
C GLU A 71 10.76 -6.55 5.34
N ILE A 72 10.80 -6.45 4.01
CA ILE A 72 10.62 -5.18 3.31
C ILE A 72 9.20 -4.63 3.48
N MET A 73 8.17 -5.49 3.46
CA MET A 73 6.79 -5.07 3.67
C MET A 73 6.55 -4.63 5.11
N GLN A 74 7.12 -5.35 6.09
CA GLN A 74 7.03 -4.99 7.50
C GLN A 74 7.73 -3.66 7.78
N LYS A 75 8.90 -3.42 7.19
CA LYS A 75 9.61 -2.13 7.26
C LYS A 75 8.78 -1.00 6.67
N TRP A 76 8.14 -1.23 5.53
CA TRP A 76 7.28 -0.22 4.91
C TRP A 76 6.06 0.10 5.77
N TRP A 77 5.41 -0.92 6.34
CA TRP A 77 4.28 -0.71 7.24
C TRP A 77 4.67 0.02 8.51
N ALA A 78 5.80 -0.36 9.14
CA ALA A 78 6.32 0.35 10.29
C ALA A 78 6.65 1.82 9.95
N TYR A 79 7.22 2.06 8.76
CA TYR A 79 7.46 3.41 8.27
C TYR A 79 6.15 4.19 8.14
N MET A 80 5.11 3.61 7.53
CA MET A 80 3.80 4.26 7.27
C MET A 80 2.88 4.38 8.50
N ALA A 81 3.06 3.57 9.55
CA ALA A 81 2.20 3.51 10.73
C ALA A 81 1.92 4.87 11.44
N PRO A 82 2.86 5.82 11.52
CA PRO A 82 2.58 7.14 12.08
C PRO A 82 1.52 7.94 11.29
N LEU A 83 1.31 7.63 10.01
CA LEU A 83 0.42 8.38 9.11
C LEU A 83 -0.96 7.73 8.93
N MET A 84 -1.12 6.47 9.32
CA MET A 84 -2.31 5.68 9.01
C MET A 84 -2.91 5.08 10.28
N GLU A 85 -4.21 4.77 10.23
CA GLU A 85 -4.81 3.87 11.20
C GLU A 85 -4.36 2.44 10.88
N VAL A 86 -3.67 1.80 11.82
CA VAL A 86 -3.08 0.47 11.66
C VAL A 86 -3.60 -0.48 12.73
N ASN A 87 -3.59 -1.77 12.41
CA ASN A 87 -3.86 -2.79 13.41
C ASN A 87 -2.73 -2.84 14.45
N PRO A 88 -3.03 -3.26 15.69
CA PRO A 88 -2.03 -3.54 16.72
C PRO A 88 -0.96 -4.55 16.28
#